data_AF-K1S090-F1
#
_entry.id   AF-K1S090-F1
#
_cell.length_a   1.000
_cell.length_b   1.000
_cell.length_c   1.000
_cell.angle_alpha   90.00
_cell.angle_beta   90.00
_cell.angle_gamma   90.00
#
_symmetry.space_group_name_H-M   'P 1'
#
loop_
_entity.id
_entity.type
_entity.pdbx_description
1 polymer ?
#
loop_
_entity_poly.entity_id
_entity_poly.type
_entity_poly.pdbx_seq_one_letter_code
_entity_poly.pdbx_strand_id
1 'polypeptide(L)'
;MAGEKTTTEAVLADVKRELEDLRQFMDIGEASVVVDETEDIDWINNWKQYFHQFYIDDILVIPSWENIKPEDTDKMVLHIDPGTAFGTGMHETTQLCIRQLRKFITPETELLDVGTGSGILAILSLMFGAKHAV
;
A
#
# COMPACT_ATOMS: atom_id res chain seq x y z
N MET A 1 -10.28 12.37 -13.97
CA MET A 1 -9.93 13.10 -15.21
C MET A 1 -10.00 12.09 -16.34
N ALA A 2 -10.87 12.31 -17.32
CA ALA A 2 -10.97 11.41 -18.47
C ALA A 2 -9.69 11.61 -19.29
N GLY A 3 -8.76 10.65 -19.25
CA GLY A 3 -7.65 10.63 -20.19
C GLY A 3 -8.23 10.55 -21.60
N GLU A 4 -7.79 11.43 -22.49
CA GLU A 4 -8.13 11.32 -23.90
C GLU A 4 -7.74 9.92 -24.39
N LYS A 5 -8.65 9.27 -25.12
CA LYS A 5 -8.36 7.98 -25.75
C LYS A 5 -7.42 8.22 -26.93
N THR A 6 -6.13 8.33 -26.66
CA THR A 6 -5.09 8.38 -27.70
C THR A 6 -4.68 6.95 -28.04
N THR A 7 -4.64 6.61 -29.32
CA THR A 7 -4.21 5.27 -29.73
C THR A 7 -2.69 5.16 -29.69
N THR A 8 -2.17 3.94 -29.54
CA THR A 8 -0.72 3.67 -29.54
C THR A 8 -0.05 4.25 -30.79
N GLU A 9 -0.71 4.19 -31.94
CA GLU A 9 -0.22 4.74 -33.21
C GLU A 9 -0.11 6.26 -33.19
N ALA A 10 -1.07 6.95 -32.57
CA ALA A 10 -1.04 8.39 -32.43
C ALA A 10 0.11 8.84 -31.51
N VAL A 11 0.30 8.16 -30.37
CA VAL A 11 1.43 8.42 -29.47
C VAL A 11 2.77 8.17 -30.17
N LEU A 12 2.89 7.06 -30.91
CA LEU A 12 4.09 6.75 -31.70
C LEU A 12 4.40 7.80 -32.76
N ALA A 13 3.38 8.31 -33.44
CA ALA A 13 3.54 9.34 -34.45
C ALA A 13 4.03 10.65 -33.82
N ASP A 14 3.50 11.03 -32.65
CA ASP A 14 3.95 12.19 -31.91
C ASP A 14 5.41 12.03 -31.45
N VAL A 15 5.76 10.91 -30.81
CA VAL A 15 7.15 10.65 -30.36
C VAL A 15 8.13 10.74 -31.52
N LYS A 16 7.79 10.17 -32.69
CA LYS A 16 8.64 10.25 -33.89
C LYS A 16 8.80 11.67 -34.41
N ARG A 17 7.74 12.47 -34.39
CA ARG A 17 7.80 13.88 -34.81
C ARG A 17 8.74 14.67 -33.89
N GLU A 18 8.57 14.53 -32.57
CA GLU A 18 9.42 15.26 -31.61
C GLU A 18 10.89 14.84 -31.71
N LEU A 19 11.19 13.56 -31.99
CA LEU A 19 12.56 13.10 -32.23
C LEU A 19 13.16 13.72 -33.50
N GLU A 20 12.37 13.92 -34.56
CA GLU A 20 12.84 14.57 -35.79
C GLU A 20 13.06 16.07 -35.58
N ASP A 21 12.21 16.73 -34.80
CA ASP A 21 12.39 18.13 -34.44
C ASP A 21 13.66 18.33 -33.61
N LEU A 22 13.95 17.43 -32.66
CA LEU A 22 15.19 17.47 -31.87
C LEU A 22 16.46 17.29 -32.72
N ARG A 23 16.40 16.48 -33.78
CA ARG A 23 17.52 16.28 -34.73
C ARG A 23 17.96 17.55 -35.43
N GLN A 24 17.07 18.52 -35.57
CA GLN A 24 17.43 19.81 -36.17
C GLN A 24 18.37 20.64 -35.29
N PHE A 25 18.44 20.35 -33.99
CA PHE A 25 19.22 21.11 -33.02
C PHE A 25 20.43 20.35 -32.47
N MET A 26 20.39 19.02 -32.44
CA MET A 26 21.49 18.20 -31.94
C MET A 26 21.49 16.79 -32.53
N ASP A 27 22.65 16.13 -32.48
CA ASP A 27 22.75 14.70 -32.74
C ASP A 27 22.16 13.92 -31.56
N ILE A 28 21.14 13.10 -31.84
CA ILE A 28 20.44 12.25 -30.86
C ILE A 28 20.73 10.76 -31.07
N GLY A 29 21.60 10.40 -32.02
CA GLY A 29 21.88 9.02 -32.39
C GLY A 29 20.70 8.31 -33.08
N GLU A 30 20.60 7.00 -32.87
CA GLU A 30 19.67 6.12 -33.60
C GLU A 30 18.19 6.48 -33.41
N ALA A 31 17.83 7.00 -32.23
CA ALA A 31 16.46 7.38 -31.87
C ALA A 31 15.45 6.23 -32.08
N SER A 32 15.85 5.00 -31.73
CA SER A 32 14.99 3.81 -31.85
C SER A 32 13.87 3.84 -30.81
N VAL A 33 12.64 3.58 -31.27
CA VAL A 33 11.44 3.53 -30.43
C VAL A 33 10.89 2.11 -30.48
N VAL A 34 10.78 1.49 -29.31
CA VAL A 34 10.16 0.17 -29.15
C VAL A 34 8.86 0.35 -28.38
N VAL A 35 7.80 -0.29 -28.86
CA VAL A 35 6.54 -0.39 -28.15
C VAL A 35 6.33 -1.83 -27.78
N ASP A 36 6.01 -2.04 -26.51
CA ASP A 36 5.67 -3.33 -25.98
C ASP A 36 4.40 -3.17 -25.14
N GLU A 37 3.48 -4.12 -25.25
CA GLU A 37 2.31 -4.19 -24.38
C GLU A 37 2.67 -5.11 -23.22
N THR A 38 2.86 -4.52 -22.04
CA THR A 38 2.94 -5.33 -20.82
C THR A 38 1.55 -5.89 -20.56
N GLU A 39 1.44 -7.19 -20.31
CA GLU A 39 0.20 -7.75 -19.77
C GLU A 39 -0.21 -6.91 -18.55
N ASP A 40 -1.52 -6.63 -18.44
CA ASP A 40 -2.14 -6.16 -17.21
C ASP A 40 -2.07 -7.33 -16.20
N ILE A 41 -0.84 -7.71 -15.84
CA ILE A 41 -0.57 -8.69 -14.80
C ILE A 41 -1.24 -8.10 -13.60
N ASP A 42 -2.25 -8.82 -13.13
CA ASP A 42 -3.14 -8.48 -12.04
C ASP A 42 -2.34 -8.00 -10.82
N TRP A 43 -1.97 -6.72 -10.86
CA TRP A 43 -1.14 -6.04 -9.88
C TRP A 43 -1.77 -6.11 -8.50
N ILE A 44 -3.09 -6.28 -8.46
CA ILE A 44 -3.99 -6.41 -7.31
C ILE A 44 -3.88 -7.79 -6.68
N ASN A 45 -3.36 -8.81 -7.39
CA ASN A 45 -3.08 -10.11 -6.79
C ASN A 45 -1.57 -10.35 -6.59
N ASN A 46 -0.72 -9.70 -7.38
CA ASN A 46 0.73 -9.89 -7.31
C ASN A 46 1.38 -9.29 -6.04
N TRP A 47 0.70 -8.44 -5.27
CA TRP A 47 1.23 -7.94 -3.99
C TRP A 47 1.04 -8.94 -2.84
N LYS A 48 0.04 -9.84 -2.92
CA LYS A 48 -0.26 -10.80 -1.84
C LYS A 48 0.90 -11.74 -1.55
N GLN A 49 1.64 -12.12 -2.59
CA GLN A 49 2.85 -12.95 -2.49
C GLN A 49 4.05 -12.23 -1.83
N TYR A 50 3.99 -10.91 -1.67
CA TYR A 50 5.07 -10.12 -1.05
C TYR A 50 4.69 -9.60 0.35
N PHE A 51 3.40 -9.68 0.72
CA PHE A 51 2.96 -9.30 2.05
C PHE A 51 2.79 -10.53 2.93
N HIS A 52 3.73 -10.67 3.86
CA HIS A 52 3.77 -11.74 4.85
C HIS A 52 3.46 -11.18 6.24
N GLN A 53 3.08 -12.07 7.15
CA GLN A 53 2.91 -11.74 8.56
C GLN A 53 4.16 -11.08 9.14
N PHE A 54 3.95 -10.12 10.03
CA PHE A 54 5.03 -9.42 10.74
C PHE A 54 4.60 -9.06 12.15
N TYR A 55 5.55 -8.57 12.94
CA TYR A 55 5.35 -8.31 14.36
C TYR A 55 5.47 -6.82 14.66
N ILE A 56 4.55 -6.31 15.49
CA ILE A 56 4.66 -5.01 16.15
C ILE A 56 4.70 -5.28 17.65
N ASP A 57 5.90 -5.38 18.19
CA ASP A 57 6.16 -5.83 19.57
C ASP A 57 5.54 -7.22 19.83
N ASP A 58 4.47 -7.32 20.63
CA ASP A 58 3.73 -8.56 20.93
C ASP A 58 2.44 -8.73 20.12
N ILE A 59 2.25 -7.91 19.09
CA ILE A 59 1.12 -7.98 18.17
C ILE A 59 1.58 -8.69 16.89
N LEU A 60 0.92 -9.78 16.55
CA LEU A 60 1.07 -10.43 15.24
C LEU A 60 0.10 -9.77 14.26
N VAL A 61 0.64 -9.15 13.20
CA VAL A 61 -0.15 -8.66 12.08
C VAL A 61 -0.10 -9.71 10.99
N ILE A 62 -1.25 -10.26 10.60
CA ILE A 62 -1.33 -11.41 9.69
C ILE A 62 -2.41 -11.20 8.62
N PRO A 63 -2.10 -11.44 7.33
CA PRO A 63 -3.10 -11.39 6.27
C PRO A 63 -3.95 -12.67 6.24
N SER A 64 -5.11 -12.61 5.57
CA SER A 64 -6.10 -13.69 5.50
C SER A 64 -5.62 -14.97 4.78
N TRP A 65 -4.55 -14.91 3.99
CA TRP A 65 -3.97 -16.07 3.30
C TRP A 65 -2.86 -16.78 4.08
N GLU A 66 -2.48 -16.29 5.26
CA GLU A 66 -1.49 -16.95 6.12
C GLU A 66 -2.14 -17.53 7.38
N ASN A 67 -1.49 -18.54 7.96
CA ASN A 67 -1.94 -19.19 9.18
C ASN A 67 -1.05 -18.79 10.36
N ILE A 68 -1.68 -18.58 11.53
CA ILE A 68 -0.96 -18.30 12.77
C ILE A 68 -0.07 -19.52 13.12
N LYS A 69 1.20 -19.26 13.40
CA LYS A 69 2.15 -20.30 13.78
C LYS A 69 1.88 -20.77 15.22
N PRO A 70 2.15 -22.04 15.58
CA PRO A 70 1.92 -22.54 16.94
C PRO A 70 2.60 -21.69 18.04
N GLU A 71 3.79 -21.16 17.76
CA GLU A 71 4.54 -20.29 18.66
C GLU A 71 3.96 -18.89 18.87
N ASP A 72 2.99 -18.46 18.06
CA ASP A 72 2.38 -17.12 18.14
C ASP A 72 0.98 -17.14 18.79
N THR A 73 0.54 -18.29 19.32
CA THR A 73 -0.81 -18.48 19.88
C THR A 73 -1.09 -17.66 21.14
N ASP A 74 -0.07 -17.15 21.82
CA ASP A 74 -0.15 -16.27 22.98
C ASP A 74 -0.18 -14.77 22.61
N LYS A 75 0.05 -14.43 21.34
CA LYS A 75 0.13 -13.04 20.86
C LYS A 75 -1.24 -12.45 20.62
N MET A 76 -1.29 -11.12 20.68
CA MET A 76 -2.44 -10.38 20.17
C MET A 76 -2.43 -10.44 18.63
N VAL A 77 -3.46 -11.03 18.02
CA VAL A 77 -3.50 -11.21 16.57
C VAL A 77 -4.40 -10.17 15.92
N LEU A 78 -3.81 -9.35 15.04
CA LEU A 78 -4.52 -8.45 14.15
C LEU A 78 -4.58 -9.07 12.75
N HIS A 79 -5.77 -9.47 12.33
CA HIS A 79 -6.02 -9.82 10.94
C HIS A 79 -6.23 -8.55 10.11
N ILE A 80 -5.34 -8.31 9.14
CA ILE A 80 -5.50 -7.19 8.20
C ILE A 80 -4.94 -7.57 6.85
N ASP A 81 -5.78 -7.45 5.83
CA ASP A 81 -5.37 -7.65 4.45
C ASP A 81 -4.87 -6.32 3.91
N PRO A 82 -3.68 -6.27 3.29
CA PRO A 82 -3.32 -5.10 2.52
C PRO A 82 -4.38 -4.82 1.46
N GLY A 83 -4.56 -3.55 1.20
CA GLY A 83 -5.36 -3.10 0.09
C GLY A 83 -4.67 -1.92 -0.56
N THR A 84 -5.46 -1.11 -1.27
CA THR A 84 -5.01 0.18 -1.79
C THR A 84 -4.90 1.24 -0.70
N ALA A 85 -5.42 0.97 0.51
CA ALA A 85 -5.36 1.87 1.64
C ALA A 85 -3.99 1.84 2.33
N PHE A 86 -3.44 3.03 2.60
CA PHE A 86 -2.17 3.18 3.31
C PHE A 86 -2.29 2.77 4.79
N GLY A 87 -1.15 2.40 5.39
CA GLY A 87 -1.05 2.19 6.83
C GLY A 87 -1.32 0.77 7.30
N THR A 88 -0.79 -0.26 6.64
CA THR A 88 -0.93 -1.67 7.07
C THR A 88 -0.15 -2.02 8.35
N GLY A 89 0.65 -1.08 8.90
CA GLY A 89 1.48 -1.30 10.09
C GLY A 89 2.95 -1.58 9.79
N MET A 90 3.33 -1.83 8.53
CA MET A 90 4.74 -2.06 8.15
C MET A 90 5.61 -0.81 8.31
N HIS A 91 5.04 0.39 8.10
CA HIS A 91 5.79 1.65 8.19
C HIS A 91 5.99 2.07 9.65
N GLU A 92 7.16 2.59 9.97
CA GLU A 92 7.62 2.88 11.33
C GLU A 92 6.74 3.92 12.03
N THR A 93 6.22 4.90 11.28
CA THR A 93 5.30 5.91 11.82
C THR A 93 4.02 5.29 12.38
N THR A 94 3.46 4.30 11.69
CA THR A 94 2.28 3.57 12.17
C THR A 94 2.60 2.78 13.43
N GLN A 95 3.76 2.11 13.48
CA GLN A 95 4.18 1.37 14.68
C GLN A 95 4.41 2.29 15.88
N LEU A 96 4.96 3.49 15.68
CA LEU A 96 5.11 4.48 16.74
C LEU A 96 3.74 4.89 17.31
N CYS A 97 2.74 5.15 16.46
CA CYS A 97 1.38 5.44 16.90
C CYS A 97 0.80 4.27 17.71
N ILE A 98 0.93 3.03 17.24
CA ILE A 98 0.42 1.83 17.93
C ILE A 98 1.03 1.69 19.34
N ARG A 99 2.35 1.88 19.47
CA ARG A 99 3.05 1.84 20.76
C ARG A 99 2.56 2.93 21.72
N GLN A 100 2.18 4.09 21.20
CA GLN A 100 1.62 5.16 22.02
C GLN A 100 0.18 4.88 22.43
N LEU A 101 -0.67 4.41 21.51
CA LEU A 101 -2.04 3.98 21.84
C LEU A 101 -2.02 2.98 23.00
N ARG A 102 -1.14 1.98 22.94
CA ARG A 102 -1.03 0.97 24.00
C ARG A 102 -0.74 1.53 25.40
N LYS A 103 -0.07 2.68 25.49
CA LYS A 103 0.25 3.33 26.78
C LYS A 103 -0.91 4.15 27.35
N PHE A 104 -1.81 4.66 26.49
CA PHE A 104 -2.78 5.68 26.87
C PHE A 104 -4.23 5.24 26.74
N ILE A 105 -4.52 4.15 26.03
CA ILE A 105 -5.87 3.60 25.91
C ILE A 105 -6.34 3.10 27.28
N THR A 106 -7.57 3.46 27.60
CA THR A 106 -8.31 3.01 28.79
C THR A 106 -9.73 2.57 28.40
N PRO A 107 -10.44 1.83 29.28
CA PRO A 107 -11.84 1.44 29.06
C PRO A 107 -12.83 2.58 28.80
N GLU A 108 -12.47 3.82 29.14
CA GLU A 108 -13.31 5.01 28.90
C GLU A 108 -12.89 5.81 27.67
N THR A 109 -11.87 5.35 26.93
CA THR A 109 -11.33 6.09 25.79
C THR A 109 -12.31 6.08 24.62
N GLU A 110 -12.67 7.27 24.15
CA GLU A 110 -13.33 7.49 22.85
C GLU A 110 -12.28 8.07 21.90
N LEU A 111 -12.01 7.38 20.80
CA LEU A 111 -10.94 7.68 19.85
C LEU A 111 -11.50 8.13 18.50
N LEU A 112 -10.86 9.14 17.89
CA LEU A 112 -11.11 9.55 16.52
C LEU A 112 -9.82 9.33 15.70
N ASP A 113 -9.88 8.47 14.69
CA ASP A 113 -8.77 8.12 13.80
C ASP A 113 -8.85 8.92 12.49
N VAL A 114 -8.38 10.16 12.54
CA VAL A 114 -8.40 11.06 11.38
C VAL A 114 -7.37 10.62 10.34
N GLY A 115 -7.84 10.20 9.17
CA GLY A 115 -6.98 9.64 8.13
C GLY A 115 -6.66 8.16 8.34
N THR A 116 -7.62 7.41 8.86
CA THR A 116 -7.49 6.01 9.29
C THR A 116 -6.90 5.04 8.27
N GLY A 117 -7.03 5.33 6.96
CA GLY A 117 -6.49 4.48 5.90
C GLY A 117 -6.99 3.05 6.02
N SER A 118 -6.09 2.12 6.34
CA SER A 118 -6.39 0.70 6.57
C SER A 118 -7.31 0.42 7.77
N GLY A 119 -7.48 1.36 8.69
CA GLY A 119 -8.21 1.13 9.95
C GLY A 119 -7.35 0.66 11.12
N ILE A 120 -6.05 0.42 10.92
CA ILE A 120 -5.21 -0.28 11.92
C ILE A 120 -5.19 0.39 13.30
N LEU A 121 -5.15 1.73 13.36
CA LEU A 121 -5.08 2.44 14.63
C LEU A 121 -6.41 2.38 15.37
N ALA A 122 -7.52 2.61 14.67
CA ALA A 122 -8.86 2.41 15.22
C ALA A 122 -9.08 0.96 15.72
N ILE A 123 -8.72 -0.05 14.92
CA ILE A 123 -8.91 -1.47 15.30
C ILE A 123 -8.08 -1.80 16.54
N LEU A 124 -6.79 -1.48 16.55
CA LEU A 124 -5.92 -1.76 17.69
C LEU A 124 -6.34 -0.97 18.94
N SER A 125 -6.87 0.23 18.79
CA SER A 125 -7.41 1.00 19.92
C SER A 125 -8.53 0.23 20.65
N LEU A 126 -9.44 -0.38 19.89
CA LEU A 126 -10.52 -1.20 20.43
C LEU A 126 -9.98 -2.51 21.05
N MET A 127 -9.00 -3.14 20.41
CA MET A 127 -8.35 -4.34 20.94
C MET A 127 -7.58 -4.07 22.25
N PHE A 128 -7.01 -2.87 22.40
CA PHE A 128 -6.40 -2.42 23.65
C PHE A 128 -7.44 -2.01 24.71
N GLY A 129 -8.73 -2.01 24.38
CA GLY A 129 -9.83 -1.80 25.31
C GLY A 129 -10.45 -0.40 25.27
N ALA A 130 -10.27 0.38 24.20
CA ALA A 130 -11.04 1.62 24.04
C ALA A 130 -12.55 1.35 24.03
N LYS A 131 -13.33 2.28 24.59
CA LYS A 131 -14.79 2.23 24.58
C LYS A 131 -15.36 2.34 23.18
N HIS A 132 -14.76 3.22 22.38
CA HIS A 132 -15.24 3.56 21.06
C HIS A 132 -14.11 4.11 20.19
N ALA A 133 -14.16 3.83 18.89
CA ALA A 133 -13.27 4.38 17.88
C ALA A 133 -14.08 4.70 16.62
N VAL A 134 -13.81 5.86 16.01
CA VAL A 134 -14.43 6.35 14.75
C VAL A 134 -13.35 6.83 13.80
#